data_AF-A0AAU3PRS2-F1
#
_entry.id   AF-A0AAU3PRS2-F1
#
_cell.length_a   1.000
_cell.length_b   1.000
_cell.length_c   1.000
_cell.angle_alpha   90.00
_cell.angle_beta   90.00
_cell.angle_gamma   90.00
#
_symmetry.space_group_name_H-M   'P 1'
#
loop_
_entity.id
_entity.type
_entity.pdbx_description
1 polymer ?
#
loop_
_entity_poly.entity_id
_entity_poly.type
_entity_poly.pdbx_seq_one_letter_code
_entity_poly.pdbx_strand_id
1 'polypeptide(L)' 'MTDLGFGTVGEPLLTGPESTASTPLARAAGRLQAVLPPGWRVEIAVAPDEPGGRPRPLLRVVMPQD' A
#
# COMPACT_ATOMS: atom_id res chain seq x y z
N MET A 1 34.09 -16.27 5.53
CA MET A 1 33.22 -16.57 4.38
C MET A 1 31.81 -16.25 4.83
N THR A 2 31.18 -15.25 4.23
CA THR A 2 30.09 -14.45 4.82
C THR A 2 28.80 -15.25 5.03
N ASP A 3 28.28 -15.17 6.26
CA ASP A 3 26.97 -15.67 6.67
C ASP A 3 25.88 -14.78 6.02
N LEU A 4 25.03 -15.37 5.19
CA LEU A 4 23.89 -14.68 4.55
C LEU A 4 22.66 -14.84 5.45
N GLY A 5 22.59 -14.00 6.48
CA GLY A 5 21.36 -13.82 7.25
C GLY A 5 20.28 -13.23 6.35
N PHE A 6 19.21 -13.99 6.08
CA PHE A 6 17.99 -13.46 5.51
C PHE A 6 17.33 -12.59 6.59
N GLY A 7 17.69 -11.31 6.59
CA GLY A 7 17.03 -10.30 7.39
C GLY A 7 15.53 -10.40 7.15
N THR A 8 14.77 -10.50 8.24
CA THR A 8 13.32 -10.39 8.29
C THR A 8 12.83 -9.40 7.23
N VAL A 9 11.91 -9.83 6.37
CA VAL A 9 11.25 -8.95 5.41
C VAL A 9 10.48 -7.97 6.27
N GLY A 10 11.08 -6.80 6.51
CA GLY A 10 10.48 -5.72 7.27
C GLY A 10 9.11 -5.46 6.67
N GLU A 11 8.10 -5.60 7.52
CA GLU A 11 6.75 -5.12 7.25
C GLU A 11 6.86 -3.77 6.55
N PRO A 12 6.16 -3.54 5.42
CA PRO A 12 6.19 -2.25 4.76
C PRO A 12 5.63 -1.24 5.76
N LEU A 13 6.54 -0.49 6.38
CA LEU A 13 6.24 0.61 7.26
C LEU A 13 5.46 1.62 6.41
N LEU A 14 4.14 1.54 6.46
CA LEU A 14 3.23 2.55 5.95
C LEU A 14 3.38 3.78 6.84
N THR A 15 4.49 4.48 6.67
CA THR A 15 4.74 5.80 7.25
C THR A 15 3.57 6.70 6.85
N GLY A 16 2.90 7.25 7.88
CA GLY A 16 1.88 8.27 7.73
C GLY A 16 2.36 9.48 6.91
N PRO A 17 1.45 10.36 6.49
CA PRO A 17 1.45 11.02 5.19
C PRO A 17 2.74 11.82 4.96
N GLU A 18 3.77 11.16 4.45
CA GLU A 18 4.82 11.80 3.70
C GLU A 18 4.09 12.56 2.62
N SER A 19 4.24 13.88 2.60
CA SER A 19 3.61 14.79 1.66
C SER A 19 3.80 14.24 0.25
N THR A 20 2.83 13.43 -0.17
CA THR A 20 3.01 12.51 -1.28
C THR A 20 2.95 13.42 -2.47
N ALA A 21 4.09 13.64 -3.14
CA ALA A 21 4.11 14.22 -4.47
C ALA A 21 2.92 13.62 -5.22
N SER A 22 1.92 14.45 -5.56
CA SER A 22 0.57 13.98 -5.91
C SER A 22 0.62 13.13 -7.17
N THR A 23 0.89 11.85 -7.00
CA THR A 23 0.86 10.88 -8.08
C THR A 23 -0.60 10.73 -8.49
N PRO A 24 -0.88 10.42 -9.76
CA PRO A 24 -2.25 10.12 -10.19
C PRO A 24 -2.94 9.09 -9.29
N LEU A 25 -2.18 8.10 -8.79
CA LEU A 25 -2.67 7.08 -7.87
C LEU A 25 -3.00 7.63 -6.47
N ALA A 26 -2.16 8.49 -5.91
CA ALA A 26 -2.45 9.15 -4.62
C ALA A 26 -3.68 10.06 -4.70
N ARG A 27 -3.86 10.77 -5.82
CA ARG A 27 -5.08 11.55 -6.06
C ARG A 27 -6.31 10.64 -6.14
N ALA A 28 -6.21 9.52 -6.86
CA ALA A 28 -7.29 8.56 -6.95
C ALA A 28 -7.63 7.96 -5.57
N ALA A 29 -6.62 7.66 -4.76
CA ALA A 29 -6.80 7.19 -3.38
C ALA A 29 -7.57 8.21 -2.54
N GLY A 30 -7.18 9.49 -2.58
CA GLY A 30 -7.88 10.56 -1.86
C GLY A 30 -9.32 10.76 -2.32
N ARG A 31 -9.57 10.71 -3.64
CA ARG A 31 -10.93 10.79 -4.19
C ARG A 31 -11.80 9.60 -3.77
N LEU A 32 -11.22 8.40 -3.73
CA LEU A 32 -11.93 7.20 -3.30
C LEU A 32 -12.22 7.24 -1.81
N GLN A 33 -11.25 7.64 -0.99
CA GLN A 33 -11.41 7.77 0.47
C GLN A 33 -12.53 8.76 0.83
N ALA A 34 -12.67 9.86 0.08
CA ALA A 34 -13.67 10.89 0.34
C ALA A 34 -15.13 10.44 0.13
N VAL A 35 -15.36 9.34 -0.59
CA VAL A 35 -16.71 8.82 -0.87
C VAL A 35 -17.04 7.53 -0.09
N LEU A 36 -16.09 7.01 0.69
CA LEU A 36 -16.31 5.79 1.46
C LEU A 36 -17.06 6.08 2.78
N PRO A 37 -17.82 5.10 3.29
CA PRO A 37 -18.46 5.21 4.60
C PRO A 37 -17.42 5.36 5.73
N PRO A 38 -17.82 5.88 6.90
CA PRO A 38 -16.97 5.90 8.09
C PRO A 38 -16.42 4.49 8.42
N GLY A 39 -15.16 4.45 8.88
CA GLY A 39 -14.48 3.20 9.22
C GLY A 39 -13.79 2.50 8.05
N TRP A 40 -14.11 2.86 6.82
CA TRP A 40 -13.43 2.34 5.63
C TRP A 40 -12.17 3.14 5.30
N ARG A 41 -11.15 2.45 4.79
CA ARG A 41 -9.87 3.07 4.42
C ARG A 41 -9.43 2.69 3.01
N VAL A 42 -8.77 3.60 2.31
CA VAL A 42 -8.05 3.32 1.06
C VAL A 42 -6.55 3.33 1.33
N GLU A 43 -5.88 2.29 0.86
CA GLU A 43 -4.43 2.13 0.94
C GLU A 43 -3.85 1.96 -0.47
N ILE A 44 -2.64 2.46 -0.69
CA ILE A 44 -1.86 2.10 -1.87
C ILE A 44 -1.03 0.88 -1.48
N ALA A 45 -1.31 -0.25 -2.10
CA ALA A 45 -0.59 -1.50 -1.88
C ALA A 45 0.18 -1.90 -3.13
N VAL A 46 1.08 -2.87 -2.99
CA VAL A 46 1.71 -3.54 -4.13
C VAL A 46 0.98 -4.87 -4.33
N ALA A 47 0.64 -5.19 -5.57
CA ALA A 47 0.05 -6.49 -5.89
C ALA A 47 0.97 -7.61 -5.38
N PRO A 48 0.43 -8.70 -4.80
CA PRO A 48 1.24 -9.88 -4.54
C PRO A 48 1.88 -10.34 -5.85
N ASP A 49 3.12 -10.77 -5.77
CA ASP A 49 3.95 -11.11 -6.92
C ASP A 49 3.26 -12.22 -7.72
N GLU A 50 2.72 -11.90 -8.89
CA GLU A 50 2.36 -12.92 -9.87
C GLU A 50 3.68 -13.52 -10.37
N PRO A 51 3.84 -14.85 -10.48
CA PRO A 51 5.08 -15.43 -10.94
C PRO A 51 5.50 -14.87 -12.31
N GLY A 52 6.58 -14.06 -12.32
CA GLY A 52 7.09 -13.38 -13.51
C GLY A 52 6.52 -11.98 -13.79
N GLY A 53 5.66 -11.45 -12.93
CA GLY A 53 5.08 -10.12 -13.02
C GLY A 53 5.97 -9.04 -12.39
N ARG A 54 5.95 -7.82 -12.95
CA ARG A 54 6.50 -6.66 -12.21
C ARG A 54 5.54 -6.26 -11.08
N PRO A 55 6.04 -5.89 -9.89
CA PRO A 55 5.22 -5.34 -8.84
C PRO A 55 4.52 -4.08 -9.34
N ARG A 56 3.19 -4.06 -9.24
CA ARG A 56 2.34 -2.95 -9.68
C ARG A 56 1.65 -2.32 -8.47
N PRO A 57 1.72 -0.99 -8.32
CA PRO A 57 0.98 -0.32 -7.27
C PRO A 57 -0.52 -0.34 -7.59
N LEU A 58 -1.34 -0.64 -6.60
CA LEU A 58 -2.79 -0.74 -6.69
C LEU A 58 -3.45 -0.04 -5.51
N LEU A 59 -4.74 0.30 -5.66
CA LEU A 59 -5.57 0.78 -4.56
C LEU A 59 -6.27 -0.41 -3.90
N ARG A 60 -6.13 -0.53 -2.59
CA ARG A 60 -6.84 -1.50 -1.77
C ARG A 60 -7.82 -0.77 -0.86
N VAL A 61 -9.06 -1.21 -0.87
CA VAL A 61 -10.08 -0.74 0.08
C VAL A 61 -10.11 -1.72 1.25
N VAL A 62 -9.95 -1.19 2.46
CA VAL A 62 -9.95 -1.94 3.71
C VAL A 62 -11.25 -1.65 4.44
N MET A 63 -11.97 -2.71 4.79
CA MET A 63 -13.18 -2.65 5.58
C MET A 63 -12.85 -2.46 7.06
N PRO A 64 -13.69 -1.71 7.81
CA PRO A 64 -13.58 -1.70 9.26
C PRO A 64 -13.70 -3.14 9.80
N GLN A 65 -12.86 -3.49 10.76
CA GLN A 65 -13.03 -4.69 11.57
C GLN A 65 -14.05 -4.32 12.66
N ASP A 66 -15.07 -5.16 12.86
CA ASP A 66 -16.11 -5.00 13.91
C ASP A 66 -15.49 -5.00 15.32
#